data_AF-A0A174I3D1-F1
#
_entry.id   AF-A0A174I3D1-F1
#
_cell.length_a   1.000
_cell.length_b   1.000
_cell.length_c   1.000
_cell.angle_alpha   90.00
_cell.angle_beta   90.00
_cell.angle_gamma   90.00
#
_symmetry.space_group_name_H-M   'P 1'
#
loop_
_entity.id
_entity.type
_entity.pdbx_description
1 polymer ?
#
loop_
_entity_poly.entity_id
_entity_poly.type
_entity_poly.pdbx_seq_one_letter_code
_entity_poly.pdbx_strand_id
1 'polypeptide(L)'
;MRTPAIILLLASLFAASCGEPPMPPSDEEMIRHFATHEAAFRKVYEIMSESSEGSFHYPPLSPEEVIILDSTEQSDTSHETNDEENLPVYGLLKPDRIQLDSLLSEIGCGLVLVDRREWETADSVYVSLVMPYYSHGIVDAGTSKSFIYDPGLESRRNIRITEHGDLNEIYRRTYNDTTLYKPVKEGWYIELDHSR
;
A
#
# COMPACT_ATOMS: atom_id res chain seq x y z
N MET A 1 -28.84 45.28 35.44
CA MET A 1 -27.50 44.82 35.00
C MET A 1 -27.19 43.50 35.68
N ARG A 2 -27.47 42.36 35.02
CA ARG A 2 -27.09 41.02 35.49
C ARG A 2 -26.89 40.09 34.29
N THR A 3 -25.67 40.06 33.76
CA THR A 3 -25.16 38.94 32.95
C THR A 3 -23.63 39.08 32.82
N PRO A 4 -22.86 38.42 33.71
CA PRO A 4 -21.46 38.10 33.40
C PRO A 4 -21.20 36.57 33.37
N ALA A 5 -22.21 35.73 33.59
CA ALA A 5 -22.01 34.27 33.70
C ALA A 5 -21.99 33.53 32.35
N ILE A 6 -22.57 34.09 31.29
CA ILE A 6 -22.70 33.39 29.99
C ILE A 6 -21.38 33.41 29.19
N ILE A 7 -20.54 34.45 29.36
CA ILE A 7 -19.28 34.59 28.61
C ILE A 7 -18.20 33.60 29.11
N LEU A 8 -18.23 33.23 30.39
CA LEU A 8 -17.27 32.28 30.99
C LEU A 8 -17.51 30.82 30.58
N LEU A 9 -18.70 30.49 30.06
CA LEU A 9 -19.06 29.13 29.64
C LEU A 9 -18.66 28.81 28.18
N LEU A 10 -18.29 29.83 27.40
CA LEU A 10 -17.84 29.68 26.01
C LEU A 10 -16.31 29.58 25.87
N ALA A 11 -15.55 29.91 26.93
CA ALA A 11 -14.09 29.85 26.91
C ALA A 11 -13.51 28.50 27.34
N SER A 12 -14.29 27.61 27.94
CA SER A 12 -13.84 26.28 28.40
C SER A 12 -13.95 25.18 27.34
N LEU A 13 -14.49 25.47 26.15
CA LEU A 13 -14.68 24.47 25.08
C LEU A 13 -13.50 24.32 24.12
N PHE A 14 -12.38 25.02 24.34
CA PHE A 14 -11.20 24.98 23.44
C PHE A 14 -10.00 24.21 24.02
N ALA A 15 -10.18 23.43 25.08
CA ALA A 15 -9.09 22.64 25.69
C ALA A 15 -9.13 21.13 25.37
N ALA A 16 -9.89 20.70 24.35
CA ALA A 16 -10.03 19.30 23.97
C ALA A 16 -9.87 19.04 22.46
N SER A 17 -9.00 19.79 21.79
CA SER A 17 -8.61 19.51 20.39
C SER A 17 -7.11 19.72 20.17
N CYS A 18 -6.32 19.18 21.08
CA CYS A 18 -5.01 18.64 20.73
C CYS A 18 -5.07 17.16 21.06
N GLY A 19 -5.96 16.44 20.37
CA GLY A 19 -5.92 14.98 20.39
C GLY A 19 -4.54 14.56 19.90
N GLU A 20 -3.94 13.57 20.55
CA GLU A 20 -2.71 12.96 20.03
C GLU A 20 -2.93 12.69 18.53
N PRO A 21 -1.97 13.06 17.66
CA PRO A 21 -2.09 12.78 16.24
C PRO A 21 -2.43 11.29 16.08
N PRO A 22 -3.37 10.93 15.20
CA PRO A 22 -3.85 9.56 15.09
C PRO A 22 -2.63 8.65 14.96
N MET A 23 -2.48 7.68 15.85
CA MET A 23 -1.31 6.81 15.83
C MET A 23 -1.46 5.78 14.72
N PRO A 24 -0.38 5.45 13.98
CA PRO A 24 -0.37 4.26 13.14
C PRO A 24 -0.70 3.02 13.98
N PRO A 25 -1.28 1.95 13.38
CA PRO A 25 -1.50 0.70 14.08
C PRO A 25 -0.18 0.17 14.67
N SER A 26 -0.24 -0.46 15.83
CA SER A 26 0.91 -1.15 16.43
C SER A 26 1.38 -2.31 15.56
N ASP A 27 2.62 -2.75 15.76
CA ASP A 27 3.14 -3.91 15.06
C ASP A 27 2.35 -5.18 15.43
N GLU A 28 1.87 -5.30 16.68
CA GLU A 28 1.04 -6.42 17.10
C GLU A 28 -0.30 -6.45 16.36
N GLU A 29 -0.94 -5.28 16.17
CA GLU A 29 -2.16 -5.17 15.37
C GLU A 29 -1.91 -5.56 13.91
N MET A 30 -0.82 -5.08 13.31
CA MET A 30 -0.44 -5.41 11.94
C MET A 30 -0.14 -6.91 11.78
N ILE A 31 0.64 -7.50 12.68
CA ILE A 31 0.99 -8.94 12.66
C ILE A 31 -0.26 -9.79 12.85
N ARG A 32 -1.15 -9.43 13.78
CA ARG A 32 -2.42 -10.13 14.00
C ARG A 32 -3.32 -10.03 12.77
N HIS A 33 -3.39 -8.86 12.13
CA HIS A 33 -4.17 -8.65 10.91
C HIS A 33 -3.64 -9.50 9.76
N PHE A 34 -2.31 -9.54 9.57
CA PHE A 34 -1.67 -10.41 8.60
C PHE A 34 -1.98 -11.88 8.87
N ALA A 35 -1.79 -12.35 10.10
CA ALA A 35 -2.05 -13.75 10.45
C ALA A 35 -3.53 -14.15 10.23
N THR A 36 -4.46 -13.22 10.41
CA THR A 36 -5.90 -13.45 10.18
C THR A 36 -6.22 -13.57 8.69
N HIS A 37 -5.51 -12.83 7.82
CA HIS A 37 -5.78 -12.77 6.37
C HIS A 37 -4.62 -13.30 5.52
N GLU A 38 -3.77 -14.18 6.08
CA GLU A 38 -2.53 -14.65 5.45
C GLU A 38 -2.79 -15.27 4.07
N ALA A 39 -3.89 -16.02 3.95
CA ALA A 39 -4.30 -16.63 2.69
C ALA A 39 -4.59 -15.58 1.61
N ALA A 40 -5.22 -14.47 1.97
CA ALA A 40 -5.53 -13.39 1.04
C ALA A 40 -4.26 -12.63 0.61
N PHE A 41 -3.38 -12.27 1.55
CA PHE A 41 -2.07 -11.67 1.24
C PHE A 41 -1.27 -12.53 0.26
N ARG A 42 -1.18 -13.83 0.52
CA ARG A 42 -0.48 -14.78 -0.36
C ARG A 42 -1.14 -14.88 -1.73
N LYS A 43 -2.48 -14.87 -1.80
CA LYS A 43 -3.19 -14.95 -3.08
C LYS A 43 -3.01 -13.69 -3.93
N VAL A 44 -2.93 -12.51 -3.31
CA VAL A 44 -2.54 -11.27 -4.01
C VAL A 44 -1.15 -11.44 -4.63
N TYR A 45 -0.18 -11.96 -3.86
CA TYR A 45 1.15 -12.22 -4.39
C TYR A 45 1.15 -13.22 -5.55
N GLU A 46 0.45 -14.35 -5.42
CA GLU A 46 0.33 -15.36 -6.47
C GLU A 46 -0.16 -14.74 -7.79
N ILE A 47 -1.27 -14.00 -7.74
CA ILE A 47 -1.85 -13.33 -8.92
C ILE A 47 -0.86 -12.34 -9.54
N MET A 48 -0.21 -11.49 -8.73
CA MET A 48 0.75 -10.52 -9.26
C MET A 48 2.01 -11.19 -9.83
N SER A 49 2.46 -12.30 -9.24
CA SER A 49 3.65 -13.00 -9.73
C SER A 49 3.39 -13.77 -11.03
N GLU A 50 2.22 -14.38 -11.18
CA GLU A 50 1.91 -15.30 -12.28
C GLU A 50 1.21 -14.63 -13.46
N SER A 51 0.29 -13.70 -13.19
CA SER A 51 -0.59 -13.13 -14.22
C SER A 51 -0.20 -11.73 -14.66
N SER A 52 0.69 -11.03 -13.94
CA SER A 52 0.97 -9.61 -14.24
C SER A 52 2.27 -9.38 -14.99
N GLU A 53 2.31 -8.26 -15.73
CA GLU A 53 3.44 -7.81 -16.55
C GLU A 53 3.86 -6.39 -16.17
N GLY A 54 5.17 -6.15 -16.13
CA GLY A 54 5.76 -4.86 -15.75
C GLY A 54 5.52 -4.45 -14.30
N SER A 55 6.04 -3.27 -13.94
CA SER A 55 5.79 -2.63 -12.64
C SER A 55 4.63 -1.64 -12.76
N PHE A 56 3.69 -1.67 -11.82
CA PHE A 56 2.44 -0.88 -11.86
C PHE A 56 1.82 -0.73 -10.47
N HIS A 57 0.76 0.07 -10.34
CA HIS A 57 -0.14 0.07 -9.19
C HIS A 57 -1.49 -0.51 -9.58
N TYR A 58 -2.14 -1.18 -8.62
CA TYR A 58 -3.50 -1.69 -8.76
C TYR A 58 -4.36 -1.24 -7.58
N PRO A 59 -5.61 -0.80 -7.78
CA PRO A 59 -6.26 -0.57 -9.08
C PRO A 59 -5.58 0.54 -9.92
N PRO A 60 -5.73 0.55 -11.27
CA PRO A 60 -5.17 1.60 -12.11
C PRO A 60 -5.73 2.99 -11.75
N LEU A 61 -4.89 4.03 -11.75
CA LEU A 61 -5.25 5.37 -11.28
C LEU A 61 -6.14 6.14 -12.25
N SER A 62 -6.08 5.82 -13.54
CA SER A 62 -6.98 6.37 -14.55
C SER A 62 -7.38 5.31 -15.58
N PRO A 63 -8.56 5.43 -16.20
CA PRO A 63 -8.91 4.63 -17.37
C PRO A 63 -8.01 4.93 -18.59
N GLU A 64 -7.22 6.01 -18.56
CA GLU A 64 -6.25 6.36 -19.61
C GLU A 64 -4.89 5.69 -19.43
N GLU A 65 -4.58 5.08 -18.28
CA GLU A 65 -3.41 4.20 -18.13
C GLU A 65 -3.59 2.87 -18.93
N VAL A 66 -4.78 2.69 -19.52
CA VAL A 66 -5.20 1.60 -20.41
C VAL A 66 -4.85 1.91 -21.89
N ILE A 67 -3.83 2.75 -22.18
CA ILE A 67 -3.35 2.87 -23.57
C ILE A 67 -2.40 1.72 -23.86
N ILE A 68 -2.93 0.72 -24.56
CA ILE A 68 -2.20 -0.42 -25.09
C ILE A 68 -1.01 0.08 -25.90
N LEU A 69 0.21 -0.20 -25.42
CA LEU A 69 1.42 -0.13 -26.22
C LEU A 69 1.47 -1.36 -27.14
N ASP A 70 0.73 -1.30 -28.24
CA ASP A 70 1.14 -1.72 -29.59
C ASP A 70 -0.09 -1.77 -30.50
N SER A 71 -0.15 -0.86 -31.46
CA SER A 71 -0.67 -1.10 -32.81
C SER A 71 -0.40 0.14 -33.64
N THR A 72 0.77 0.14 -34.26
CA THR A 72 1.04 0.93 -35.45
C THR A 72 -0.03 0.61 -36.51
N GLU A 73 -0.58 1.65 -37.14
CA GLU A 73 -1.42 1.64 -38.36
C GLU A 73 -2.96 1.52 -38.22
N GLN A 74 -3.59 2.70 -38.20
CA GLN A 74 -4.64 3.12 -39.14
C GLN A 74 -5.72 2.11 -39.57
N SER A 75 -6.93 2.23 -39.02
CA SER A 75 -8.16 2.23 -39.84
C SER A 75 -9.37 2.76 -39.07
N ASP A 76 -10.07 3.72 -39.68
CA ASP A 76 -11.45 4.08 -39.39
C ASP A 76 -12.36 2.85 -39.41
N THR A 77 -13.12 2.62 -38.34
CA THR A 77 -14.54 2.16 -38.38
C THR A 77 -15.08 2.10 -36.96
N SER A 78 -16.15 2.86 -36.71
CA SER A 78 -16.93 2.81 -35.49
C SER A 78 -17.66 1.47 -35.37
N HIS A 79 -17.14 0.58 -34.52
CA HIS A 79 -17.88 -0.57 -34.01
C HIS A 79 -17.66 -0.63 -32.49
N GLU A 80 -18.67 -0.24 -31.72
CA GLU A 80 -18.76 -0.58 -30.30
C GLU A 80 -18.92 -2.10 -30.17
N THR A 81 -17.80 -2.82 -30.18
CA THR A 81 -17.75 -4.22 -29.77
C THR A 81 -17.50 -4.25 -28.27
N ASN A 82 -18.32 -4.99 -27.53
CA ASN A 82 -18.17 -5.34 -26.09
C ASN A 82 -16.83 -6.06 -25.75
N ASP A 83 -15.86 -6.05 -26.65
CA ASP A 83 -14.59 -6.74 -26.56
C ASP A 83 -13.50 -5.89 -25.86
N GLU A 84 -13.68 -4.57 -25.75
CA GLU A 84 -12.77 -3.70 -24.98
C GLU A 84 -12.77 -4.02 -23.47
N GLU A 85 -13.86 -4.56 -22.92
CA GLU A 85 -13.93 -4.93 -21.50
C GLU A 85 -13.10 -6.18 -21.13
N ASN A 86 -12.64 -6.95 -22.12
CA ASN A 86 -11.94 -8.22 -21.93
C ASN A 86 -10.42 -8.12 -22.12
N LEU A 87 -9.90 -6.94 -22.45
CA LEU A 87 -8.47 -6.75 -22.63
C LEU A 87 -7.74 -6.84 -21.28
N PRO A 88 -6.60 -7.55 -21.21
CA PRO A 88 -5.80 -7.60 -20.01
C PRO A 88 -5.25 -6.21 -19.66
N VAL A 89 -5.22 -5.88 -18.38
CA VAL A 89 -4.59 -4.65 -17.88
C VAL A 89 -3.40 -5.04 -17.03
N TYR A 90 -2.20 -4.61 -17.43
CA TYR A 90 -0.93 -5.08 -16.84
C TYR A 90 -0.78 -6.61 -16.89
N GLY A 91 -1.27 -7.27 -17.94
CA GLY A 91 -1.34 -8.74 -18.05
C GLY A 91 -2.54 -9.37 -17.32
N LEU A 92 -3.20 -8.66 -16.39
CA LEU A 92 -4.28 -9.19 -15.57
C LEU A 92 -5.59 -9.32 -16.35
N LEU A 93 -6.13 -10.54 -16.42
CA LEU A 93 -7.44 -10.81 -16.99
C LEU A 93 -8.57 -10.28 -16.08
N LYS A 94 -9.76 -10.08 -16.65
CA LYS A 94 -10.95 -9.62 -15.90
C LYS A 94 -11.26 -10.44 -14.63
N PRO A 95 -11.18 -11.79 -14.63
CA PRO A 95 -11.39 -12.58 -13.40
C PRO A 95 -10.36 -12.28 -12.32
N ASP A 96 -9.08 -12.13 -12.69
CA ASP A 96 -7.99 -11.84 -11.75
C ASP A 96 -8.17 -10.46 -11.13
N ARG A 97 -8.58 -9.46 -11.91
CA ARG A 97 -8.90 -8.11 -11.41
C ARG A 97 -10.05 -8.12 -10.39
N ILE A 98 -11.15 -8.82 -10.71
CA ILE A 98 -12.29 -8.96 -9.77
C ILE A 98 -11.87 -9.67 -8.48
N GLN A 99 -11.03 -10.70 -8.60
CA GLN A 99 -10.50 -11.40 -7.45
C GLN A 99 -9.58 -10.50 -6.62
N LEU A 100 -8.71 -9.72 -7.25
CA LEU A 100 -7.84 -8.75 -6.59
C LEU A 100 -8.63 -7.69 -5.85
N ASP A 101 -9.68 -7.12 -6.45
CA ASP A 101 -10.55 -6.15 -5.78
C ASP A 101 -11.14 -6.72 -4.48
N SER A 102 -11.59 -7.98 -4.54
CA SER A 102 -12.15 -8.69 -3.38
C SER A 102 -11.09 -8.95 -2.31
N LEU A 103 -9.89 -9.39 -2.71
CA LEU A 103 -8.78 -9.67 -1.80
C LEU A 103 -8.25 -8.40 -1.14
N LEU A 104 -8.08 -7.32 -1.89
CA LEU A 104 -7.66 -6.01 -1.38
C LEU A 104 -8.67 -5.47 -0.36
N SER A 105 -9.96 -5.60 -0.66
CA SER A 105 -11.01 -5.25 0.29
C SER A 105 -10.98 -6.13 1.55
N GLU A 106 -10.71 -7.43 1.42
CA GLU A 106 -10.60 -8.37 2.56
C GLU A 106 -9.43 -8.01 3.48
N ILE A 107 -8.25 -7.73 2.92
CA ILE A 107 -7.07 -7.33 3.70
C ILE A 107 -7.09 -5.86 4.12
N GLY A 108 -8.11 -5.09 3.73
CA GLY A 108 -8.26 -3.68 4.07
C GLY A 108 -7.23 -2.75 3.43
N CYS A 109 -6.63 -3.15 2.31
CA CYS A 109 -5.68 -2.32 1.56
C CYS A 109 -6.38 -1.73 0.33
N GLY A 110 -6.25 -0.42 0.11
CA GLY A 110 -6.90 0.25 -1.02
C GLY A 110 -6.16 0.11 -2.35
N LEU A 111 -4.86 -0.20 -2.29
CA LEU A 111 -4.01 -0.38 -3.46
C LEU A 111 -2.84 -1.33 -3.15
N VAL A 112 -2.21 -1.82 -4.21
CA VAL A 112 -0.93 -2.51 -4.18
C VAL A 112 -0.01 -1.92 -5.25
N LEU A 113 1.22 -1.62 -4.89
CA LEU A 113 2.30 -1.28 -5.83
C LEU A 113 3.08 -2.56 -6.12
N VAL A 114 3.33 -2.83 -7.39
CA VAL A 114 4.03 -4.02 -7.88
C VAL A 114 5.33 -3.56 -8.52
N ASP A 115 6.46 -4.02 -7.99
CA ASP A 115 7.77 -3.93 -8.65
C ASP A 115 8.11 -5.31 -9.23
N ARG A 116 8.01 -5.45 -10.55
CA ARG A 116 8.35 -6.65 -11.30
C ARG A 116 9.60 -6.38 -12.13
N ARG A 117 10.64 -7.18 -11.92
CA ARG A 117 11.91 -7.10 -12.63
C ARG A 117 12.21 -8.43 -13.32
N GLU A 118 12.20 -8.40 -14.65
CA GLU A 118 12.58 -9.52 -15.49
C GLU A 118 14.09 -9.46 -15.75
N TRP A 119 14.80 -10.51 -15.38
CA TRP A 119 16.24 -10.59 -15.62
C TRP A 119 16.49 -11.28 -16.97
N GLU A 120 17.27 -10.65 -17.84
CA GLU A 120 17.52 -11.11 -19.23
C GLU A 120 18.14 -12.52 -19.36
N THR A 121 18.59 -13.13 -18.26
CA THR A 121 19.42 -14.36 -18.30
C THR A 121 19.01 -15.47 -17.34
N ALA A 122 17.88 -15.33 -16.61
CA ALA A 122 17.34 -16.40 -15.79
C ALA A 122 15.81 -16.37 -15.84
N ASP A 123 15.18 -17.55 -15.91
CA ASP A 123 13.72 -17.76 -15.77
C ASP A 123 13.17 -17.29 -14.40
N SER A 124 13.93 -16.51 -13.63
CA SER A 124 13.54 -15.94 -12.35
C SER A 124 13.02 -14.52 -12.54
N VAL A 125 11.71 -14.36 -12.41
CA VAL A 125 11.07 -13.06 -12.24
C VAL A 125 11.21 -12.64 -10.79
N TYR A 126 11.74 -11.44 -10.54
CA TYR A 126 11.69 -10.83 -9.23
C TYR A 126 10.39 -10.02 -9.11
N VAL A 127 9.60 -10.27 -8.05
CA VAL A 127 8.39 -9.51 -7.74
C VAL A 127 8.43 -9.08 -6.28
N SER A 128 8.24 -7.79 -6.03
CA SER A 128 7.98 -7.25 -4.69
C SER A 128 6.72 -6.40 -4.68
N LEU A 129 6.02 -6.40 -3.55
CA LEU A 129 4.74 -5.74 -3.36
C LEU A 129 4.81 -4.74 -2.21
N VAL A 130 4.14 -3.60 -2.38
CA VAL A 130 3.88 -2.62 -1.31
C VAL A 130 2.38 -2.44 -1.19
N MET A 131 1.81 -2.75 -0.04
CA MET A 131 0.39 -2.61 0.25
C MET A 131 0.19 -1.59 1.37
N PRO A 132 -0.08 -0.32 1.05
CA PRO A 132 -0.34 0.70 2.06
C PRO A 132 -1.59 0.35 2.87
N TYR A 133 -1.43 0.29 4.19
CA TYR A 133 -2.51 -0.05 5.13
C TYR A 133 -2.95 1.17 5.94
N TYR A 134 -1.99 2.03 6.28
CA TYR A 134 -2.23 3.26 7.02
C TYR A 134 -1.39 4.39 6.43
N SER A 135 -1.98 5.56 6.30
CA SER A 135 -1.26 6.79 5.98
C SER A 135 -1.91 7.97 6.69
N HIS A 136 -1.09 8.83 7.27
CA HIS A 136 -1.52 10.10 7.86
C HIS A 136 -0.47 11.17 7.63
N GLY A 137 -0.88 12.29 7.05
CA GLY A 137 0.03 13.38 6.74
C GLY A 137 -0.53 14.32 5.68
N ILE A 138 0.33 15.24 5.27
CA ILE A 138 0.18 16.10 4.09
C ILE A 138 1.13 15.59 3.00
N VAL A 139 1.09 16.20 1.82
CA VAL A 139 1.75 15.70 0.60
C VAL A 139 3.22 15.33 0.79
N ASP A 140 4.01 16.17 1.48
CA ASP A 140 5.46 15.98 1.64
C ASP A 140 5.88 15.54 3.06
N ALA A 141 4.91 15.37 3.97
CA ALA A 141 5.17 15.07 5.37
C ALA A 141 4.10 14.17 5.95
N GLY A 142 4.48 13.03 6.51
CA GLY A 142 3.52 12.06 7.00
C GLY A 142 4.15 10.85 7.65
N THR A 143 3.30 9.98 8.16
CA THR A 143 3.65 8.65 8.64
C THR A 143 2.77 7.64 7.94
N SER A 144 3.37 6.59 7.40
CA SER A 144 2.66 5.47 6.79
C SER A 144 3.08 4.15 7.42
N LYS A 145 2.17 3.17 7.36
CA LYS A 145 2.47 1.77 7.59
C LYS A 145 1.95 0.93 6.44
N SER A 146 2.80 0.05 5.94
CA SER A 146 2.53 -0.80 4.78
C SER A 146 2.89 -2.24 5.07
N PHE A 147 2.18 -3.18 4.44
CA PHE A 147 2.66 -4.55 4.30
C PHE A 147 3.52 -4.64 3.05
N ILE A 148 4.73 -5.19 3.21
CA ILE A 148 5.70 -5.36 2.13
C ILE A 148 5.91 -6.84 1.90
N TYR A 149 5.87 -7.29 0.65
CA TYR A 149 6.50 -8.55 0.26
C TYR A 149 7.74 -8.24 -0.55
N ASP A 150 8.91 -8.62 -0.06
CA ASP A 150 10.17 -8.45 -0.79
C ASP A 150 11.13 -9.58 -0.42
N PRO A 151 11.33 -10.59 -1.29
CA PRO A 151 12.20 -11.73 -1.00
C PRO A 151 13.69 -11.35 -0.98
N GLY A 152 14.06 -10.19 -1.53
CA GLY A 152 15.43 -9.67 -1.54
C GLY A 152 15.72 -8.71 -0.39
N LEU A 153 14.73 -8.32 0.42
CA LEU A 153 14.86 -7.25 1.41
C LEU A 153 15.98 -7.53 2.41
N GLU A 154 16.04 -8.75 2.96
CA GLU A 154 17.05 -9.14 3.97
C GLU A 154 18.50 -9.01 3.47
N SER A 155 18.71 -9.09 2.16
CA SER A 155 20.04 -8.97 1.56
C SER A 155 20.51 -7.51 1.40
N ARG A 156 19.61 -6.54 1.57
CA ARG A 156 19.92 -5.12 1.38
C ARG A 156 20.72 -4.58 2.57
N ARG A 157 21.90 -4.01 2.31
CA ARG A 157 22.81 -3.54 3.37
C ARG A 157 22.44 -2.19 4.00
N ASN A 158 21.57 -1.42 3.34
CA ASN A 158 21.28 -0.02 3.70
C ASN A 158 19.87 0.18 4.28
N ILE A 159 19.19 -0.90 4.67
CA ILE A 159 17.87 -0.84 5.29
C ILE A 159 17.96 -1.14 6.78
N ARG A 160 16.97 -0.65 7.54
CA ARG A 160 16.88 -0.88 8.98
C ARG A 160 15.80 -1.90 9.29
N ILE A 161 16.18 -3.18 9.28
CA ILE A 161 15.33 -4.26 9.78
C ILE A 161 15.53 -4.38 11.30
N THR A 162 14.44 -4.41 12.06
CA THR A 162 14.46 -4.66 13.51
C THR A 162 13.43 -5.72 13.89
N GLU A 163 13.85 -6.69 14.71
CA GLU A 163 12.95 -7.68 15.31
C GLU A 163 12.40 -7.22 16.68
N HIS A 164 13.00 -6.17 17.25
CA HIS A 164 12.72 -5.73 18.62
C HIS A 164 12.08 -4.35 18.67
N GLY A 165 11.17 -4.18 19.64
CA GLY A 165 10.42 -2.94 19.85
C GLY A 165 9.29 -2.77 18.84
N ASP A 166 8.31 -1.93 19.19
CA ASP A 166 7.29 -1.48 18.26
C ASP A 166 7.85 -0.39 17.34
N LEU A 167 7.64 -0.48 16.03
CA LEU A 167 8.14 0.52 15.08
C LEU A 167 7.66 1.93 15.45
N ASN A 168 6.44 2.08 15.99
CA ASN A 168 5.91 3.36 16.44
C ASN A 168 6.70 3.93 17.61
N GLU A 169 7.16 3.08 18.52
CA GLU A 169 8.02 3.53 19.62
C GLU A 169 9.41 3.93 19.15
N ILE A 170 9.96 3.22 18.16
CA ILE A 170 11.31 3.48 17.66
C ILE A 170 11.37 4.83 16.95
N TYR A 171 10.44 5.12 16.02
CA TYR A 171 10.50 6.40 15.30
C TYR A 171 10.23 7.58 16.24
N ARG A 172 9.29 7.46 17.19
CA ARG A 172 8.96 8.52 18.16
C ARG A 172 10.13 8.93 19.06
N ARG A 173 11.19 8.13 19.17
CA ARG A 173 12.40 8.55 19.92
C ARG A 173 13.19 9.65 19.21
N THR A 174 13.09 9.73 17.88
CA THR A 174 13.88 10.67 17.08
C THR A 174 13.01 11.64 16.28
N TYR A 175 11.79 11.22 15.94
CA TYR A 175 10.85 11.90 15.04
C TYR A 175 11.47 12.31 13.70
N ASN A 176 12.64 11.81 13.30
CA ASN A 176 13.32 12.20 12.07
C ASN A 176 12.84 11.34 10.90
N ASP A 177 13.12 11.78 9.67
CA ASP A 177 12.90 11.00 8.47
C ASP A 177 13.49 9.61 8.63
N THR A 178 12.63 8.60 8.49
CA THR A 178 12.93 7.24 8.92
C THR A 178 12.09 6.26 8.15
N THR A 179 12.76 5.26 7.57
CA THR A 179 12.13 4.03 7.07
C THR A 179 12.63 2.85 7.91
N LEU A 180 11.70 2.10 8.50
CA LEU A 180 11.97 0.92 9.32
C LEU A 180 11.19 -0.27 8.79
N TYR A 181 11.81 -1.44 8.91
CA TYR A 181 11.20 -2.71 8.52
C TYR A 181 11.16 -3.66 9.71
N LYS A 182 10.08 -4.42 9.81
CA LYS A 182 9.94 -5.50 10.79
C LYS A 182 9.48 -6.78 10.11
N PRO A 183 10.21 -7.90 10.26
CA PRO A 183 9.79 -9.17 9.69
C PRO A 183 8.45 -9.62 10.27
N VAL A 184 7.57 -10.13 9.41
CA VAL A 184 6.31 -10.79 9.81
C VAL A 184 6.45 -12.29 9.60
N LYS A 185 6.61 -12.73 8.34
CA LYS A 185 6.72 -14.14 7.96
C LYS A 185 7.18 -14.26 6.50
N GLU A 186 8.13 -15.16 6.20
CA GLU A 186 8.43 -15.63 4.83
C GLU A 186 8.50 -14.51 3.76
N GLY A 187 9.41 -13.54 3.91
CA GLY A 187 9.57 -12.43 2.97
C GLY A 187 8.52 -11.31 3.10
N TRP A 188 7.57 -11.43 4.04
CA TRP A 188 6.67 -10.36 4.42
C TRP A 188 7.21 -9.52 5.57
N TYR A 189 7.06 -8.21 5.45
CA TYR A 189 7.50 -7.21 6.42
C TYR A 189 6.39 -6.18 6.67
N ILE A 190 6.44 -5.55 7.84
CA ILE A 190 5.81 -4.25 8.08
C ILE A 190 6.85 -3.19 7.78
N GLU A 191 6.51 -2.24 6.93
CA GLU A 191 7.26 -1.00 6.75
C GLU A 191 6.58 0.11 7.55
N LEU A 192 7.38 0.89 8.27
CA LEU A 192 7.00 2.21 8.75
C LEU A 192 7.87 3.22 8.04
N ASP A 193 7.23 4.15 7.34
CA ASP A 193 7.90 5.28 6.70
C ASP A 193 7.40 6.60 7.29
N HIS A 194 8.32 7.49 7.63
CA HIS A 194 8.04 8.80 8.17
C HIS A 194 8.89 9.86 7.47
N SER A 195 8.24 10.94 7.04
CA SER A 195 8.86 12.15 6.47
C SER A 195 8.33 13.39 7.21
N ARG A 196 9.20 14.35 7.51
CA ARG A 196 8.86 15.61 8.20
C ARG A 196 8.42 16.74 7.28
#